data_AF-A0A7X2SYG5-F1
#
_entry.id   AF-A0A7X2SYG5-F1
#
_cell.length_a   1.000
_cell.length_b   1.000
_cell.length_c   1.000
_cell.angle_alpha   90.00
_cell.angle_beta   90.00
_cell.angle_gamma   90.00
#
_symmetry.space_group_name_H-M   'P 1'
#
loop_
_entity.id
_entity.type
_entity.pdbx_description
1 polymer ?
#
loop_
_entity_poly.entity_id
_entity_poly.type
_entity_poly.pdbx_seq_one_letter_code
_entity_poly.pdbx_strand_id
1 'polypeptide(L)' 'MKEMKTDTLGDHLHWLTVLAEQGSFTRAAERLDVSKAAMSQKIKELEEMAGVLLVQRTTRSVRLTSAGEKLVEELR' A
#
# COMPACT_ATOMS: atom_id res chain seq x y z
N MET A 1 -8.74 26.14 -1.40
CA MET A 1 -7.65 25.52 -2.18
C MET A 1 -7.64 24.03 -1.88
N LYS A 2 -8.35 23.22 -2.66
CA LYS A 2 -8.50 21.76 -2.45
C LYS A 2 -8.27 21.07 -3.79
N GLU A 3 -7.08 21.24 -4.33
CA GLU A 3 -6.64 20.67 -5.61
C GLU A 3 -5.28 20.03 -5.39
N MET A 4 -5.24 18.97 -4.59
CA MET A 4 -4.05 18.10 -4.48
C MET A 4 -4.40 16.81 -3.73
N LYS A 5 -5.29 15.98 -4.27
CA LYS A 5 -5.56 14.64 -3.67
C LYS A 5 -5.80 13.51 -4.67
N THR A 6 -5.84 13.77 -5.98
CA THR A 6 -6.15 12.71 -6.95
C THR A 6 -4.88 12.04 -7.48
N ASP A 7 -3.82 12.80 -7.74
CA ASP A 7 -2.54 12.28 -8.26
C ASP A 7 -1.86 11.34 -7.26
N THR A 8 -1.86 11.70 -5.97
CA THR A 8 -1.25 10.88 -4.91
C THR A 8 -1.99 9.60 -4.61
N LEU A 9 -3.31 9.57 -4.83
CA LEU A 9 -4.11 8.37 -4.58
C LEU A 9 -3.74 7.26 -5.57
N GLY A 10 -3.52 7.61 -6.84
CA GLY A 10 -3.05 6.66 -7.86
C GLY A 10 -1.72 6.01 -7.48
N ASP A 11 -0.76 6.81 -7.00
CA ASP A 11 0.52 6.28 -6.49
C ASP A 11 0.31 5.36 -5.29
N HIS A 12 -0.50 5.76 -4.31
CA HIS A 12 -0.78 4.94 -3.13
C HIS A 12 -1.36 3.57 -3.49
N LEU A 13 -2.30 3.55 -4.43
CA LEU A 13 -2.95 2.33 -4.92
C LEU A 13 -1.99 1.46 -5.73
N HIS A 14 -1.13 2.06 -6.55
CA HIS A 14 -0.07 1.34 -7.25
C HIS A 14 0.87 0.64 -6.27
N TRP A 15 1.28 1.35 -5.20
CA TRP A 15 2.19 0.79 -4.19
C TRP A 15 1.55 -0.35 -3.41
N LEU A 16 0.27 -0.23 -3.07
CA LEU A 16 -0.49 -1.32 -2.44
C LEU A 16 -0.58 -2.54 -3.35
N THR A 17 -0.84 -2.33 -4.65
CA THR A 17 -0.91 -3.41 -5.64
C THR A 17 0.44 -4.14 -5.76
N VAL A 18 1.53 -3.40 -5.84
CA VAL A 18 2.87 -4.01 -5.86
C VAL A 18 3.17 -4.74 -4.54
N LEU A 19 2.75 -4.19 -3.40
CA LEU A 19 2.89 -4.87 -2.10
C LEU A 19 2.10 -6.19 -2.07
N ALA A 20 0.90 -6.18 -2.63
CA ALA A 20 0.01 -7.33 -2.74
C ALA A 20 0.65 -8.45 -3.57
N GLU A 21 1.22 -8.10 -4.72
CA GLU A 21 1.91 -9.05 -5.60
C GLU A 21 3.19 -9.61 -4.96
N GLN A 22 3.94 -8.79 -4.23
CA GLN A 22 5.22 -9.21 -3.65
C GLN A 22 5.10 -9.92 -2.30
N GLY A 23 4.07 -9.62 -1.50
CA GLY A 23 3.87 -10.17 -0.15
C GLY A 23 4.95 -9.78 0.87
N SER A 24 5.76 -8.75 0.57
CA SER A 24 6.84 -8.29 1.44
C SER A 24 7.14 -6.80 1.22
N PHE A 25 7.20 -6.04 2.32
CA PHE A 25 7.58 -4.62 2.30
C PHE A 25 8.95 -4.39 1.69
N THR A 26 9.91 -5.30 1.90
CA THR A 26 11.26 -5.15 1.35
C THR A 26 11.25 -5.34 -0.16
N ARG A 27 10.68 -6.45 -0.67
CA ARG A 27 10.63 -6.72 -2.11
C ARG A 27 9.81 -5.68 -2.88
N ALA A 28 8.70 -5.23 -2.29
CA ALA A 28 7.86 -4.22 -2.91
C ALA A 28 8.59 -2.86 -2.96
N ALA A 29 9.34 -2.52 -1.91
CA ALA A 29 10.15 -1.30 -1.88
C ALA A 29 11.30 -1.36 -2.89
N GLU A 30 11.99 -2.51 -3.00
CA GLU A 30 13.01 -2.75 -4.03
C GLU A 30 12.43 -2.62 -5.45
N ARG A 31 11.22 -3.15 -5.68
CA ARG A 31 10.56 -3.07 -6.99
C ARG A 31 10.15 -1.66 -7.39
N LEU A 32 9.82 -0.82 -6.41
CA LEU A 32 9.46 0.59 -6.61
C LEU A 32 10.67 1.53 -6.49
N ASP A 33 11.88 0.99 -6.31
CA ASP A 33 13.12 1.74 -6.09
C ASP A 33 13.04 2.73 -4.91
N VAL A 34 12.36 2.31 -3.83
CA VAL A 34 12.10 3.13 -2.64
C VAL A 34 12.61 2.47 -1.38
N SER A 35 12.78 3.26 -0.33
CA SER A 35 13.13 2.73 0.99
C SER A 35 11.94 2.03 1.64
N LYS A 36 12.20 0.94 2.39
CA LYS A 36 11.21 0.25 3.22
C LYS A 36 10.42 1.21 4.14
N ALA A 37 11.10 2.23 4.68
CA ALA A 37 10.48 3.26 5.50
C ALA A 37 9.48 4.12 4.70
N ALA A 38 9.85 4.54 3.48
CA ALA A 38 8.96 5.27 2.60
C ALA A 38 7.73 4.43 2.25
N MET A 39 7.92 3.15 1.91
CA MET A 39 6.80 2.25 1.62
C MET A 39 5.88 2.02 2.81
N SER A 40 6.45 1.85 4.00
CA SER A 40 5.70 1.78 5.26
C SER A 40 4.89 3.04 5.51
N GLN A 41 5.49 4.23 5.31
CA GLN A 41 4.83 5.51 5.47
C GLN A 41 3.65 5.64 4.50
N LYS A 42 3.89 5.31 3.24
CA LYS A 42 2.94 5.45 2.13
C LYS A 42 1.70 4.58 2.32
N ILE A 43 1.90 3.33 2.73
CA ILE A 43 0.82 2.41 3.08
C ILE A 43 0.05 2.92 4.30
N LYS A 44 0.74 3.42 5.32
CA LYS A 44 0.09 3.96 6.50
C LYS A 44 -0.80 5.17 6.17
N GLU A 45 -0.32 6.08 5.32
CA GLU A 45 -1.13 7.19 4.82
C GLU A 45 -2.39 6.69 4.10
N LEU A 46 -2.26 5.65 3.27
CA LEU A 46 -3.39 5.05 2.57
C LEU A 46 -4.38 4.42 3.55
N GLU A 47 -3.91 3.70 4.56
CA GLU A 47 -4.75 3.13 5.62
C GLU A 47 -5.47 4.21 6.44
N GLU A 48 -4.78 5.32 6.75
CA GLU A 48 -5.38 6.47 7.43
C GLU A 48 -6.43 7.18 6.55
N MET A 49 -6.19 7.28 5.24
CA MET A 49 -7.16 7.83 4.29
C MET A 49 -8.37 6.91 4.07
N ALA A 50 -8.15 5.60 4.02
CA ALA A 50 -9.20 4.61 3.89
C ALA A 50 -9.96 4.37 5.20
N GLY A 51 -9.36 4.73 6.34
CA GLY A 51 -9.91 4.47 7.68
C GLY A 51 -9.92 3.00 8.08
N VAL A 52 -9.24 2.13 7.31
CA VAL A 52 -9.20 0.68 7.51
C VAL A 52 -7.77 0.18 7.31
N LEU A 53 -7.40 -0.86 8.06
CA LEU A 53 -6.14 -1.56 7.84
C LEU A 53 -6.23 -2.36 6.55
N LEU A 54 -5.35 -2.07 5.60
CA LEU A 54 -5.24 -2.75 4.32
C LEU A 54 -4.16 -3.84 4.38
N VAL A 55 -3.21 -3.70 5.32
CA VAL A 55 -2.05 -4.57 5.39
C VAL A 55 -1.83 -5.06 6.83
N GLN A 56 -1.79 -6.37 7.00
CA GLN A 56 -1.39 -7.03 8.23
C GLN A 56 0.11 -7.30 8.27
N ARG A 57 0.76 -6.69 9.27
CA ARG A 57 2.15 -6.97 9.62
C ARG A 57 2.22 -8.23 10.48
N THR A 58 2.70 -9.33 9.91
CA THR A 58 3.16 -10.46 10.72
C THR A 58 4.68 -10.40 10.85
N THR A 59 5.23 -10.89 11.95
CA THR A 59 6.65 -10.75 12.34
C THR A 59 7.66 -11.26 11.30
N ARG A 60 7.21 -12.06 10.32
CA ARG A 60 8.05 -12.58 9.23
C ARG A 60 7.48 -12.35 7.83
N SER A 61 6.25 -11.85 7.70
CA SER A 61 5.60 -11.72 6.39
C SER A 61 4.55 -10.62 6.39
N VAL A 62 4.28 -10.07 5.22
CA VAL A 62 3.22 -9.09 5.04
C VAL A 62 2.07 -9.82 4.37
N ARG A 63 0.87 -9.68 4.92
CA ARG A 63 -0.35 -10.10 4.23
C ARG A 63 -1.27 -8.92 4.07
N LEU A 64 -2.03 -8.90 2.99
CA LEU A 64 -3.15 -7.99 2.86
C LEU A 64 -4.27 -8.46 3.81
N THR A 65 -5.03 -7.51 4.33
CA THR A 65 -6.31 -7.82 4.98
C THR A 65 -7.37 -8.05 3.92
N SER A 66 -8.55 -8.55 4.31
CA SER A 66 -9.69 -8.66 3.39
C SER A 66 -10.06 -7.32 2.74
N ALA A 67 -9.84 -6.20 3.42
CA ALA A 67 -10.05 -4.87 2.85
C ALA A 67 -8.96 -4.52 1.81
N GLY A 68 -7.69 -4.85 2.09
CA GLY A 68 -6.59 -4.66 1.15
C GLY A 68 -6.71 -5.54 -0.10
N GLU A 69 -7.09 -6.80 0.07
CA GLU A 69 -7.36 -7.73 -1.04
C GLU A 69 -8.50 -7.21 -1.92
N LYS A 70 -9.63 -6.82 -1.31
CA LYS A 70 -10.78 -6.29 -2.05
C LYS A 70 -10.43 -5.00 -2.79
N LEU A 71 -9.67 -4.10 -2.18
CA LEU A 71 -9.25 -2.85 -2.81
C LEU A 71 -8.37 -3.13 -4.04
N VAL A 72 -7.38 -4.02 -3.91
CA VAL A 72 -6.52 -4.43 -5.03
C VAL A 72 -7.31 -5.15 -6.12
N GLU A 73 -8.30 -5.95 -5.75
CA GLU A 73 -9.21 -6.62 -6.69
C GLU A 73 -10.09 -5.63 -7.47
N GLU A 74 -10.60 -4.57 -6.84
CA GLU A 74 -11.35 -3.51 -7.54
C GLU A 74 -10.49 -2.63 -8.44
N LEU A 75 -9.18 -2.59 -8.20
CA LEU A 75 -8.21 -1.81 -9.00
C LEU A 75 -7.66 -2.56 -10.21
N ARG A 76 -7.92 -3.87 -10.30
CA ARG A 76 -7.39 -4.75 -11.34
C ARG A 76 -8.33 -4.83 -12.53
#